data_AF-A0A848TCY0-F1
#
_entry.id   AF-A0A848TCY0-F1
#
_cell.length_a   1.000
_cell.length_b   1.000
_cell.length_c   1.000
_cell.angle_alpha   90.00
_cell.angle_beta   90.00
_cell.angle_gamma   90.00
#
_symmetry.space_group_name_H-M   'P 1'
#
loop_
_entity.id
_entity.type
_entity.pdbx_description
1 polymer ?
#
loop_
_entity_poly.entity_id
_entity_poly.type
_entity_poly.pdbx_seq_one_letter_code
_entity_poly.pdbx_strand_id
1 'polypeptide(L)'
;GEDVGEVEIIGPDGETVTVELEETAPGRFSATWEGPDIGLYRLREADKEAVIALGPASPREFEETIASPALLDAPVAATRGGLARVSEGVPDIRRVRAGRVAAGRGWIGITPREAYLTADIRVSPLLPAWAMLLLASLLAVGAWLREGRR
;
A
#
# COMPACT_ATOMS: atom_id res chain seq x y z
N GLY A 1 15.12 18.53 -42.51
CA GLY A 1 14.15 17.92 -41.58
C GLY A 1 13.88 18.95 -40.55
N GLU A 2 13.06 19.92 -40.92
CA GLU A 2 13.08 21.28 -40.38
C GLU A 2 11.68 21.60 -39.86
N ASP A 3 11.43 21.28 -38.60
CA ASP A 3 10.65 22.05 -37.61
C ASP A 3 10.38 21.17 -36.39
N VAL A 4 10.69 21.67 -35.20
CA VAL A 4 10.24 21.08 -33.93
C VAL A 4 9.12 21.96 -33.41
N GLY A 5 8.01 21.35 -33.00
CA GLY A 5 6.84 22.09 -32.52
C GLY A 5 7.04 22.70 -31.13
N GLU A 6 6.01 23.38 -30.66
CA GLU A 6 5.97 23.88 -29.29
C GLU A 6 5.93 22.74 -28.27
N VAL A 7 6.51 22.98 -27.10
CA VAL A 7 6.42 22.06 -25.96
C VAL A 7 5.31 22.52 -25.03
N GLU A 8 4.36 21.64 -24.77
CA GLU A 8 3.35 21.78 -23.74
C GLU A 8 3.93 21.30 -22.40
N ILE A 9 3.90 22.17 -21.39
CA ILE A 9 4.37 21.90 -20.03
C ILE A 9 3.17 21.90 -19.09
N ILE A 10 2.91 20.76 -18.46
CA ILE A 10 1.82 20.57 -17.50
C ILE A 10 2.43 20.55 -16.10
N GLY A 11 1.98 21.49 -15.26
CA GLY A 11 2.41 21.68 -13.89
C GLY A 11 1.85 20.66 -12.90
N PRO A 12 2.41 20.60 -11.67
CA PRO A 12 1.93 19.72 -10.61
C PRO A 12 0.50 20.06 -10.14
N ASP A 13 0.04 21.29 -10.38
CA ASP A 13 -1.31 21.80 -10.18
C ASP A 13 -2.27 21.46 -11.34
N GLY A 14 -1.73 20.97 -12.46
CA GLY A 14 -2.45 20.67 -13.68
C GLY A 14 -2.58 21.85 -14.65
N GLU A 15 -2.04 23.03 -14.32
CA GLU A 15 -1.98 24.14 -15.27
C GLU A 15 -1.06 23.82 -16.44
N THR A 16 -1.34 24.40 -17.60
CA THR A 16 -0.63 24.08 -18.84
C THR A 16 -0.08 25.35 -19.47
N VAL A 17 1.20 25.32 -19.82
CA VAL A 17 1.91 26.41 -20.49
C VAL A 17 2.60 25.88 -21.73
N THR A 18 2.49 26.59 -22.84
CA THR A 18 3.16 26.25 -24.09
C THR A 18 4.40 27.10 -24.28
N VAL A 19 5.51 26.47 -24.67
CA VAL A 19 6.81 27.13 -24.87
C VAL A 19 7.35 26.79 -26.26
N GLU A 20 7.65 27.82 -27.04
CA GLU A 20 8.33 27.69 -28.33
C GLU A 20 9.80 27.29 -28.12
N LEU A 21 10.30 26.36 -28.94
CA LEU A 21 11.71 25.96 -28.91
C LEU A 21 12.52 26.72 -29.97
N GLU A 22 13.71 27.19 -29.58
CA GLU A 22 14.65 27.82 -30.51
C GLU A 22 15.75 26.86 -30.93
N GLU A 23 16.13 26.87 -32.22
CA GLU A 23 17.26 26.09 -32.71
C GLU A 23 18.59 26.71 -32.22
N THR A 24 19.31 25.99 -31.36
CA THR A 24 20.59 26.46 -30.78
C THR A 24 21.81 25.85 -31.45
N ALA A 25 21.64 24.74 -32.17
CA ALA A 25 22.63 24.11 -33.04
C ALA A 25 21.89 23.24 -34.07
N PRO A 26 22.52 22.84 -35.20
CA PRO A 26 21.86 22.03 -36.22
C PRO A 26 21.17 20.79 -35.63
N GLY A 27 19.83 20.77 -35.66
CA GLY A 27 19.00 19.69 -35.11
C GLY A 27 18.85 19.67 -33.58
N ARG A 28 19.26 20.73 -32.87
CA ARG A 28 19.10 20.90 -31.42
C ARG A 28 18.21 22.11 -31.15
N PHE A 29 17.06 21.84 -30.55
CA PHE A 29 16.06 22.82 -30.18
C PHE A 29 15.95 22.89 -28.65
N SER A 30 15.93 24.08 -28.06
CA SER A 30 15.85 24.27 -26.61
C SER A 30 15.16 25.57 -26.24
N ALA A 31 14.46 25.57 -25.12
CA ALA A 31 13.96 26.76 -24.46
C ALA A 31 14.29 26.70 -22.96
N THR A 32 14.33 27.86 -22.32
CA THR A 32 14.44 27.95 -20.86
C THR A 32 13.12 28.46 -20.31
N TRP A 33 12.54 27.69 -19.39
CA TRP A 33 11.29 28.04 -18.72
C TRP A 33 11.48 27.88 -17.22
N GLU A 34 11.09 28.90 -16.45
CA GLU A 34 11.19 28.91 -15.00
C GLU A 34 9.88 28.38 -14.39
N GLY A 35 9.95 27.20 -13.78
CA GLY A 35 8.77 26.57 -13.16
C GLY A 35 8.39 27.26 -11.85
N PRO A 36 7.11 27.64 -11.66
CA PRO A 36 6.67 28.40 -10.49
C PRO A 36 6.62 27.56 -9.20
N ASP A 37 6.47 26.24 -9.30
CA ASP A 37 6.20 25.34 -8.19
C ASP A 37 7.16 24.15 -8.10
N ILE A 38 7.31 23.61 -6.90
CA ILE A 38 8.04 22.35 -6.68
C ILE A 38 7.09 21.20 -7.00
N GLY A 39 7.53 20.26 -7.84
CA GLY A 39 6.73 19.08 -8.15
C GLY A 39 7.16 18.34 -9.41
N LEU A 40 6.25 17.50 -9.91
CA LEU A 40 6.41 16.77 -11.15
C LEU A 40 5.80 17.58 -12.29
N TYR A 41 6.59 17.78 -13.33
CA TYR A 41 6.16 18.43 -14.58
C TYR A 41 6.14 17.41 -15.70
N ARG A 42 5.09 17.45 -16.52
CA ARG A 42 5.01 16.67 -17.75
C ARG A 42 5.26 17.57 -18.94
N LEU A 43 6.19 17.20 -19.80
CA LEU A 43 6.49 17.88 -21.04
C LEU A 43 5.98 17.04 -22.20
N ARG A 44 5.35 17.67 -23.17
CA ARG A 44 4.82 17.02 -24.36
C ARG A 44 5.16 17.83 -25.61
N GLU A 45 5.72 17.16 -26.61
CA GLU A 45 6.00 17.71 -27.94
C GLU A 45 5.55 16.68 -28.96
N ALA A 46 4.48 16.99 -29.70
CA ALA A 46 3.83 16.05 -30.62
C ALA A 46 3.53 14.67 -29.97
N ASP A 47 4.30 13.64 -30.35
CA ASP A 47 4.21 12.25 -29.89
C ASP A 47 5.21 11.89 -28.78
N LYS A 48 6.05 12.84 -28.34
CA LYS A 48 7.04 12.64 -27.28
C LYS A 48 6.51 13.18 -25.96
N GLU A 49 6.71 12.41 -24.91
CA GLU A 49 6.43 12.83 -23.54
C GLU A 49 7.62 12.55 -22.63
N ALA A 50 7.85 13.45 -21.68
CA ALA A 50 8.81 13.30 -20.61
C ALA A 50 8.24 13.80 -19.28
N VAL A 51 8.72 13.26 -18.16
CA VAL A 51 8.37 13.75 -16.82
C VAL A 51 9.65 14.13 -16.11
N ILE A 52 9.68 15.33 -15.52
CA ILE A 52 10.81 15.82 -14.74
C ILE A 52 10.34 16.18 -13.33
N ALA A 53 11.23 16.02 -12.35
CA ALA A 53 11.02 16.53 -11.01
C ALA A 53 11.75 17.87 -10.87
N LEU A 54 11.00 18.94 -10.61
CA LEU A 54 11.54 20.22 -10.21
C LEU A 54 11.43 20.34 -8.69
N GLY A 55 12.57 20.42 -8.01
CA GLY A 55 12.59 20.48 -6.55
C GLY A 55 13.98 20.77 -6.00
N PRO A 56 14.09 20.99 -4.68
CA PRO A 56 15.37 21.27 -4.05
C PRO A 56 16.36 20.11 -4.28
N ALA A 57 17.62 20.45 -4.56
CA ALA A 57 18.69 19.47 -4.81
C ALA A 57 18.95 18.52 -3.62
N SER A 58 18.40 18.83 -2.44
CA SER A 58 18.44 17.99 -1.25
C SER A 58 17.04 17.97 -0.62
N PRO A 59 16.18 17.01 -1.01
CA PRO A 59 14.85 16.87 -0.42
C PRO A 59 14.98 16.45 1.04
N ARG A 60 14.11 16.97 1.91
CA ARG A 60 14.15 16.70 3.36
C ARG A 60 13.90 15.23 3.67
N GLU A 61 13.16 14.56 2.80
CA GLU A 61 12.85 13.12 2.87
C GLU A 61 14.12 12.25 2.80
N PHE A 62 15.23 12.79 2.29
CA PHE A 62 16.52 12.11 2.20
C PHE A 62 17.55 12.59 3.24
N GLU A 63 17.18 13.51 4.14
CA GLU A 63 18.07 13.94 5.24
C GLU A 63 18.37 12.78 6.21
N GLU A 64 17.37 11.95 6.52
CA GLU A 64 17.49 10.82 7.45
C GLU A 64 16.97 9.52 6.84
N THR A 65 17.79 8.88 6.00
CA THR A 65 17.45 7.59 5.35
C THR A 65 17.72 6.37 6.24
N ILE A 66 18.45 6.55 7.34
CA ILE A 66 18.78 5.48 8.27
C ILE A 66 17.70 5.36 9.32
N ALA A 67 17.05 4.19 9.37
CA ALA A 67 16.00 3.90 10.35
C ALA A 67 16.51 4.12 11.79
N SER A 68 15.89 5.09 12.47
CA SER A 68 16.24 5.51 13.84
C SER A 68 15.06 5.30 14.80
N PRO A 69 15.30 4.75 16.00
CA PRO A 69 14.29 4.67 17.05
C PRO A 69 14.05 6.01 17.77
N ALA A 70 14.95 6.99 17.61
CA ALA A 70 15.07 8.15 18.50
C ALA A 70 13.78 8.96 18.65
N LEU A 71 13.04 9.17 17.55
CA LEU A 71 11.79 9.93 17.56
C LEU A 71 10.64 9.21 18.29
N LEU A 72 10.74 7.88 18.44
CA LEU A 72 9.70 7.04 19.02
C LEU A 72 10.02 6.58 20.46
N ASP A 73 11.24 6.79 20.95
CA ASP A 73 11.65 6.32 22.28
C ASP A 73 10.72 6.82 23.41
N ALA A 74 10.43 8.12 23.45
CA ALA A 74 9.58 8.70 24.49
C ALA A 74 8.12 8.16 24.48
N PRO A 75 7.38 8.19 23.35
CA PRO A 75 6.02 7.65 23.32
C PRO A 75 5.97 6.12 23.53
N VAL A 76 6.98 5.38 23.08
CA VAL A 76 7.04 3.92 23.31
C VAL A 76 7.31 3.60 24.78
N ALA A 77 8.21 4.33 25.44
CA ALA A 77 8.47 4.17 26.86
C ALA A 77 7.23 4.48 27.70
N ALA A 78 6.49 5.54 27.38
CA ALA A 78 5.25 5.91 28.07
C ALA A 78 4.17 4.81 28.01
N THR A 79 4.17 4.00 26.94
CA THR A 79 3.22 2.91 26.75
C THR A 79 3.75 1.54 27.20
N ARG A 80 5.00 1.47 27.70
CA ARG A 80 5.72 0.22 28.00
C ARG A 80 5.78 -0.72 26.79
N GLY A 81 5.84 -0.14 25.59
CA GLY A 81 6.03 -0.86 24.34
C GLY A 81 7.50 -1.19 24.10
N GLY A 82 7.84 -1.50 22.85
CA GLY A 82 9.21 -1.74 22.44
C GLY A 82 9.41 -1.44 20.97
N LEU A 83 10.68 -1.28 20.61
CA LEU A 83 11.14 -1.03 19.24
C LEU A 83 11.93 -2.26 18.79
N ALA A 84 11.64 -2.76 17.59
CA ALA A 84 12.31 -3.90 17.00
C ALA A 84 12.71 -3.56 15.57
N ARG A 85 13.96 -3.86 15.19
CA ARG A 85 14.42 -3.73 13.81
C ARG A 85 13.99 -4.95 13.03
N VAL A 86 13.12 -4.77 12.03
CA VAL A 86 12.66 -5.86 11.17
C VAL A 86 13.81 -6.57 10.45
N SER A 87 14.91 -5.85 10.18
CA SER A 87 16.15 -6.41 9.61
C SER A 87 16.81 -7.46 10.49
N GLU A 88 16.56 -7.45 11.80
CA GLU A 88 17.07 -8.44 12.77
C GLU A 88 16.09 -9.60 12.98
N GLY A 89 14.91 -9.55 12.35
CA GLY A 89 13.84 -10.53 12.45
C GLY A 89 12.48 -9.87 12.69
N VAL A 90 11.43 -10.48 12.14
CA VAL A 90 10.05 -10.05 12.38
C VAL A 90 9.64 -10.51 13.79
N PRO A 91 9.27 -9.60 14.72
CA PRO A 91 8.83 -9.99 16.04
C PRO A 91 7.46 -10.66 16.00
N ASP A 92 7.22 -11.59 16.92
CA ASP A 92 5.90 -12.16 17.13
C ASP A 92 4.93 -11.10 17.65
N ILE A 93 3.66 -11.19 17.24
CA ILE A 93 2.61 -10.30 17.73
C ILE A 93 1.82 -11.00 18.84
N ARG A 94 1.74 -10.36 20.01
CA ARG A 94 0.98 -10.86 21.16
C ARG A 94 -0.13 -9.89 21.54
N ARG A 95 -1.27 -10.43 21.99
CA ARG A 95 -2.33 -9.59 22.58
C ARG A 95 -2.00 -9.32 24.04
N VAL A 96 -1.97 -8.05 24.42
CA VAL A 96 -1.76 -7.60 25.79
C VAL A 96 -2.90 -6.70 26.24
N ARG A 97 -3.21 -6.71 27.53
CA ARG A 97 -4.17 -5.77 28.10
C ARG A 97 -3.55 -4.38 28.21
N ALA A 98 -4.38 -3.35 28.15
CA ALA A 98 -3.95 -1.98 28.40
C ALA A 98 -3.21 -1.88 29.74
N GLY A 99 -2.12 -1.12 29.75
CA GLY A 99 -1.32 -0.92 30.94
C GLY A 99 -0.50 -2.14 31.39
N ARG A 100 -0.24 -3.10 30.50
CA ARG A 100 0.76 -4.16 30.71
C ARG A 100 2.01 -3.89 29.89
N VAL A 101 3.09 -4.58 30.20
CA VAL A 101 4.30 -4.58 29.36
C VAL A 101 3.91 -5.10 27.97
N ALA A 102 4.19 -4.31 26.94
CA ALA A 102 3.77 -4.51 25.56
C ALA A 102 4.94 -4.81 24.62
N ALA A 103 6.08 -5.27 25.14
CA ALA A 103 7.17 -5.84 24.35
C ALA A 103 8.05 -6.76 25.19
N GLY A 104 8.82 -7.62 24.52
CA GLY A 104 9.83 -8.45 25.13
C GLY A 104 10.77 -9.06 24.09
N ARG A 105 11.59 -10.04 24.51
CA ARG A 105 12.52 -10.72 23.60
C ARG A 105 11.75 -11.42 22.47
N GLY A 106 11.90 -10.91 21.25
CA GLY A 106 11.32 -11.49 20.03
C GLY A 106 9.82 -11.25 19.84
N TRP A 107 9.18 -10.36 20.61
CA TRP A 107 7.73 -10.10 20.43
C TRP A 107 7.31 -8.67 20.80
N ILE A 108 6.26 -8.19 20.13
CA ILE A 108 5.59 -6.90 20.39
C ILE A 108 4.12 -7.14 20.73
N GLY A 109 3.62 -6.38 21.69
CA GLY A 109 2.26 -6.43 22.20
C GLY A 109 1.34 -5.45 21.49
N ILE A 110 0.17 -5.93 21.07
CA ILE A 110 -0.94 -5.10 20.62
C ILE A 110 -2.08 -5.16 21.63
N THR A 111 -2.80 -4.04 21.79
CA THR A 111 -4.07 -4.00 22.54
C THR A 111 -5.22 -3.94 21.54
N PRO A 112 -5.94 -5.05 21.29
CA PRO A 112 -7.08 -5.04 20.38
C PRO A 112 -8.13 -4.03 20.84
N ARG A 113 -8.64 -3.22 19.91
CA ARG A 113 -9.73 -2.26 20.16
C ARG A 113 -11.03 -2.63 19.43
N GLU A 114 -11.16 -3.91 19.07
CA GLU A 114 -12.26 -4.44 18.25
C GLU A 114 -12.51 -3.66 16.94
N ALA A 115 -11.49 -2.93 16.48
CA ALA A 115 -11.48 -2.25 15.19
C ALA A 115 -11.10 -3.25 14.09
N TYR A 116 -11.97 -4.21 13.83
CA TYR A 116 -11.87 -5.10 12.68
C TYR A 116 -13.09 -4.94 11.79
N LEU A 117 -12.86 -4.98 10.48
CA LEU A 117 -13.90 -5.05 9.47
C LEU A 117 -14.08 -6.53 9.12
N THR A 118 -15.26 -7.10 9.37
CA THR A 118 -15.58 -8.46 8.95
C THR A 118 -15.68 -8.47 7.43
N ALA A 119 -14.56 -8.78 6.77
CA ALA A 119 -14.43 -8.65 5.32
C ALA A 119 -15.16 -9.74 4.53
N ASP A 120 -15.34 -10.95 5.08
CA ASP A 120 -15.98 -12.06 4.39
C ASP A 120 -16.44 -13.16 5.38
N ILE A 121 -17.64 -13.71 5.19
CA ILE A 121 -18.11 -14.92 5.89
C ILE A 121 -18.20 -16.04 4.85
N ARG A 122 -17.24 -16.98 4.88
CA ARG A 122 -17.26 -18.15 4.01
C ARG A 122 -17.94 -19.32 4.70
N VAL A 123 -19.13 -19.69 4.23
CA VAL A 123 -19.82 -20.91 4.66
C VAL A 123 -19.39 -22.07 3.76
N SER A 124 -18.58 -22.98 4.28
CA SER A 124 -18.19 -24.21 3.58
C SER A 124 -19.13 -25.35 3.99
N PRO A 125 -19.85 -26.00 3.05
CA PRO A 125 -20.69 -27.15 3.37
C PRO A 125 -19.82 -28.35 3.81
N LEU A 126 -20.30 -29.13 4.79
CA LEU A 126 -19.60 -30.30 5.33
C LEU A 126 -19.41 -31.41 4.27
N LEU A 127 -20.37 -31.55 3.36
CA LEU A 127 -20.36 -32.53 2.27
C LEU A 127 -21.01 -31.91 1.01
N PRO A 128 -20.70 -32.43 -0.19
CA PRO A 128 -21.44 -32.10 -1.40
C PRO A 128 -22.94 -32.40 -1.24
N ALA A 129 -23.80 -31.61 -1.91
CA ALA A 129 -25.25 -31.74 -1.80
C ALA A 129 -25.78 -33.16 -2.09
N TRP A 130 -25.18 -33.85 -3.06
CA TRP A 130 -25.55 -35.23 -3.40
C TRP A 130 -25.21 -36.23 -2.28
N ALA A 131 -24.10 -36.04 -1.56
CA ALA A 131 -23.70 -36.91 -0.47
C ALA A 131 -24.62 -36.73 0.75
N MET A 132 -25.04 -35.50 1.01
CA MET A 132 -26.07 -35.19 2.01
C MET A 132 -27.41 -35.84 1.64
N LEU A 133 -27.81 -35.77 0.37
CA LEU A 133 -29.02 -36.41 -0.12
C LEU A 133 -28.97 -37.93 0.05
N LEU A 134 -27.84 -38.57 -0.31
CA LEU A 134 -27.65 -40.00 -0.10
C LEU A 134 -27.73 -40.38 1.38
N LEU A 135 -27.06 -39.64 2.27
CA LEU A 135 -27.10 -39.88 3.71
C LEU A 135 -28.52 -39.76 4.25
N ALA A 136 -29.23 -38.68 3.90
CA ALA A 136 -30.62 -38.49 4.31
C ALA A 136 -31.54 -39.62 3.81
N SER A 137 -31.35 -40.05 2.56
CA SER A 137 -32.12 -41.14 1.95
C SER A 137 -31.85 -42.48 2.64
N LEU A 138 -30.58 -42.79 2.93
CA LEU A 138 -30.17 -43.99 3.65
C LEU A 138 -30.76 -44.02 5.07
N LEU A 139 -30.70 -42.91 5.79
CA LEU A 139 -31.28 -42.79 7.12
C LEU A 139 -32.81 -42.94 7.09
N ALA A 140 -33.49 -42.35 6.10
CA ALA A 140 -34.93 -42.48 5.93
C ALA A 140 -35.36 -43.93 5.64
N VAL A 141 -34.68 -44.59 4.70
CA VAL A 141 -34.94 -46.01 4.38
C VAL A 141 -34.60 -46.91 5.57
N GLY A 142 -33.47 -46.68 6.24
CA GLY A 142 -33.08 -47.43 7.43
C GLY A 142 -34.08 -47.29 8.57
N ALA A 143 -34.62 -46.08 8.79
CA ALA A 143 -35.68 -45.83 9.76
C ALA A 143 -36.97 -46.56 9.37
N TRP A 144 -37.38 -46.51 8.10
CA TRP A 144 -38.57 -47.21 7.59
C TRP A 144 -38.47 -48.73 7.75
N LEU A 145 -37.33 -49.32 7.40
CA LEU A 145 -37.07 -50.76 7.56
C LEU A 145 -36.99 -51.19 9.03
N ARG A 146 -36.47 -50.34 9.92
CA ARG A 146 -36.46 -50.60 11.36
C ARG A 146 -37.89 -50.61 11.93
N GLU A 147 -38.72 -49.70 11.47
CA GLU A 147 -40.10 -49.55 11.97
C GLU A 147 -41.03 -50.61 11.38
N GLY A 148 -40.91 -50.96 10.09
CA GLY A 148 -41.71 -52.00 9.44
C GLY A 148 -41.38 -53.45 9.84
N ARG A 149 -40.37 -53.65 10.70
CA ARG A 149 -40.04 -54.94 11.31
C ARG A 149 -40.63 -55.12 12.72
N ARG A 150 -41.46 -54.16 13.17
CA ARG A 150 -42.35 -54.27 14.33
C ARG A 150 -43.78 -54.39 13.83
#